data_AF-A0A2N2FZ71-F1
#
_entry.id   AF-A0A2N2FZ71-F1
#
_cell.length_a   1.000
_cell.length_b   1.000
_cell.length_c   1.000
_cell.angle_alpha   90.00
_cell.angle_beta   90.00
_cell.angle_gamma   90.00
#
_symmetry.space_group_name_H-M   'P 1'
#
loop_
_entity.id
_entity.type
_entity.pdbx_description
1 polymer ?
#
loop_
_entity_poly.entity_id
_entity_poly.type
_entity_poly.pdbx_seq_one_letter_code
_entity_poly.pdbx_strand_id
1 'polypeptide(L)'
;MMRNRMWTLSLAAVVLLGSGLPGLSQAKDVNKNDCFSCHAEVEKLYSGSTHGKLACETCHSGLADHLKDDAVKPVTSLELSTCGKCHKDQYESFYRVNWDAQARKEKGDPTGRSPMQDKLIAPHGFTKEHNEPRSHAFMVVDQLSVDRFAAGRYQFKDSFGYTRPGRTWDVLTDTGKTYPKEVSAAAGNPVCLQCKTNDLTLTWKHMGDKDPKAKWDRTSDVNELIKDVNNPVGCIGCHDPHAAKPRIVRDALIEGVERDGARPYDADKGKGLVEIISFRDDFRKIGLVSKKNSNLLCGQCHVEYNCNGGFEPESGDKVTMADRRANHFPMKNALDLLAHYDKIKFRDFKHAVTGARLVKLQHPEMETYWGSVHDLAGVGCSDCHMPKEKNKVGKTFSSHQVVRPKHHVKESCLGCHPKSSVEEKLYQIQAVQNYTRGKMREAEAAIGQLIDTYAKAKEKGVKEEVLAQARQQHEIAHVLWEWWTAENSDGWHNPKLAQTSLFDAIIAAKKGTDLLTAAMAPPVPAAK
;
A
#
# COMPACT_ATOMS: atom_id res chain seq x y z
N MET A 1 48.80 5.53 -53.47
CA MET A 1 47.56 5.97 -54.13
C MET A 1 46.41 5.86 -53.15
N MET A 2 45.97 6.96 -52.54
CA MET A 2 44.65 7.09 -51.91
C MET A 2 44.37 8.59 -51.85
N ARG A 3 43.30 9.02 -52.52
CA ARG A 3 42.88 10.42 -52.63
C ARG A 3 41.70 10.68 -51.71
N ASN A 4 41.84 11.76 -50.94
CA ASN A 4 40.85 12.51 -50.18
C ASN A 4 39.41 12.50 -50.72
N ARG A 5 38.45 12.50 -49.79
CA ARG A 5 37.31 13.43 -49.83
C ARG A 5 36.90 13.86 -48.41
N MET A 6 37.27 15.10 -48.06
CA MET A 6 36.59 15.90 -47.05
C MET A 6 35.25 16.36 -47.63
N TRP A 7 34.17 16.22 -46.87
CA TRP A 7 32.89 16.87 -47.17
C TRP A 7 32.64 17.96 -46.13
N THR A 8 32.61 19.19 -46.62
CA THR A 8 32.15 20.40 -45.95
C THR A 8 30.63 20.33 -45.70
N LEU A 9 30.20 20.43 -44.45
CA LEU A 9 28.80 20.63 -44.10
C LEU A 9 28.44 22.12 -44.23
N SER A 10 27.62 22.44 -45.23
CA SER A 10 26.94 23.73 -45.36
C SER A 10 25.80 23.82 -44.34
N LEU A 11 25.80 24.89 -43.53
CA LEU A 11 24.65 25.31 -42.72
C LEU A 11 23.49 25.68 -43.66
N ALA A 12 22.45 24.85 -43.71
CA ALA A 12 21.15 25.25 -44.22
C ALA A 12 20.32 25.81 -43.06
N ALA A 13 20.02 27.10 -43.12
CA ALA A 13 19.05 27.74 -42.24
C ALA A 13 17.65 27.15 -42.52
N VAL A 14 17.17 26.30 -41.62
CA VAL A 14 15.77 25.87 -41.60
C VAL A 14 14.94 27.00 -41.00
N VAL A 15 14.21 27.70 -41.86
CA VAL A 15 13.12 28.59 -41.46
C VAL A 15 12.02 27.72 -40.84
N LEU A 16 11.92 27.76 -39.51
CA LEU A 16 10.78 27.23 -38.78
C LEU A 16 9.56 28.11 -39.09
N LEU A 17 8.75 27.67 -40.05
CA LEU A 17 7.36 28.11 -40.17
C LEU A 17 6.63 27.65 -38.90
N GLY A 18 6.42 28.59 -37.99
CA GLY A 18 5.63 28.38 -36.79
C GLY A 18 4.19 28.07 -37.15
N SER A 19 3.84 26.77 -37.15
CA SER A 19 2.47 26.35 -36.92
C SER A 19 2.17 26.60 -35.44
N GLY A 20 1.73 27.83 -35.15
CA GLY A 20 1.22 28.22 -33.85
C GLY A 20 0.13 27.24 -33.43
N LEU A 21 0.40 26.46 -32.38
CA LEU A 21 -0.65 25.93 -31.53
C LEU A 21 -1.55 27.12 -31.16
N PRO A 22 -2.89 27.00 -31.22
CA PRO A 22 -3.75 28.04 -30.71
C PRO A 22 -3.33 28.29 -29.27
N GLY A 23 -2.79 29.47 -29.02
CA GLY A 23 -2.44 29.91 -27.68
C GLY A 23 -3.66 29.66 -26.80
N LEU A 24 -3.44 29.02 -25.66
CA LEU A 24 -4.36 29.11 -24.55
C LEU A 24 -4.60 30.61 -24.34
N SER A 25 -5.71 31.10 -24.87
CA SER A 25 -6.27 32.38 -24.50
C SER A 25 -6.24 32.39 -22.97
N GLN A 26 -5.60 33.40 -22.38
CA GLN A 26 -5.83 33.72 -20.97
C GLN A 26 -7.34 33.92 -20.83
N ALA A 27 -8.02 32.85 -20.41
CA ALA A 27 -9.42 32.90 -20.07
C ALA A 27 -9.55 33.98 -18.99
N LYS A 28 -10.56 34.84 -19.12
CA LYS A 28 -10.94 35.77 -18.05
C LYS A 28 -10.95 35.01 -16.74
N ASP A 29 -10.22 35.51 -15.74
CA ASP A 29 -10.19 34.94 -14.39
C ASP A 29 -11.64 34.68 -13.95
N VAL A 30 -12.00 33.42 -13.75
CA VAL A 30 -13.29 33.09 -13.16
C VAL A 30 -13.28 33.61 -11.73
N ASN A 31 -14.28 34.41 -11.37
CA ASN A 31 -14.38 34.92 -10.02
C ASN A 31 -14.65 33.74 -9.07
N LYS A 32 -13.71 33.43 -8.19
CA LYS A 32 -13.82 32.34 -7.21
C LYS A 32 -15.10 32.40 -6.37
N ASN A 33 -15.65 33.59 -6.14
CA ASN A 33 -16.90 33.75 -5.38
C ASN A 33 -18.10 33.15 -6.13
N ASP A 34 -18.07 33.16 -7.47
CA ASP A 34 -19.09 32.51 -8.29
C ASP A 34 -19.04 30.98 -8.06
N CYS A 35 -17.83 30.42 -7.98
CA CYS A 35 -17.65 29.00 -7.64
C CYS A 35 -18.14 28.67 -6.21
N PHE A 36 -17.85 29.54 -5.24
CA PHE A 36 -18.20 29.31 -3.84
C PHE A 36 -19.71 29.30 -3.58
N SER A 37 -20.50 29.99 -4.42
CA SER A 37 -21.96 29.96 -4.34
C SER A 37 -22.56 28.53 -4.43
N CYS A 38 -21.86 27.60 -5.10
CA CYS A 38 -22.26 26.20 -5.25
C CYS A 38 -21.31 25.21 -4.53
N HIS A 39 -20.21 25.67 -3.96
CA HIS A 39 -19.13 24.84 -3.40
C HIS A 39 -18.69 25.33 -2.01
N ALA A 40 -19.64 25.39 -1.08
CA ALA A 40 -19.43 25.90 0.27
C ALA A 40 -18.34 25.13 1.06
N GLU A 41 -18.24 23.80 0.89
CA GLU A 41 -17.20 23.01 1.53
C GLU A 41 -15.81 23.36 1.00
N VAL A 42 -15.70 23.67 -0.30
CA VAL A 42 -14.45 24.13 -0.91
C VAL A 42 -14.10 25.53 -0.42
N GLU A 43 -15.07 26.44 -0.32
CA GLU A 43 -14.87 27.76 0.27
C GLU A 43 -14.32 27.65 1.70
N LYS A 44 -14.92 26.80 2.54
CA LYS A 44 -14.46 26.57 3.93
C LYS A 44 -13.02 26.08 4.00
N LEU A 45 -12.60 25.25 3.04
CA LEU A 45 -11.22 24.74 2.97
C LEU A 45 -10.24 25.79 2.45
N TYR A 46 -10.65 26.52 1.41
CA TYR A 46 -9.80 27.43 0.66
C TYR A 46 -9.61 28.78 1.38
N SER A 47 -10.68 29.33 1.94
CA SER A 47 -10.70 30.64 2.58
C SER A 47 -9.77 30.67 3.80
N GLY A 48 -8.81 31.58 3.80
CA GLY A 48 -7.79 31.70 4.85
C GLY A 48 -6.69 30.63 4.82
N SER A 49 -6.65 29.79 3.78
CA SER A 49 -5.61 28.78 3.60
C SER A 49 -4.34 29.36 2.95
N THR A 50 -3.23 28.62 3.01
CA THR A 50 -1.98 28.97 2.29
C THR A 50 -2.16 28.96 0.76
N HIS A 51 -3.16 28.23 0.25
CA HIS A 51 -3.55 28.23 -1.15
C HIS A 51 -4.65 29.24 -1.48
N GLY A 52 -5.16 30.01 -0.50
CA GLY A 52 -6.26 30.97 -0.66
C GLY A 52 -6.00 32.14 -1.63
N LYS A 53 -4.78 32.22 -2.18
CA LYS A 53 -4.35 33.17 -3.21
C LYS A 53 -4.18 32.55 -4.61
N LEU A 54 -4.25 31.23 -4.73
CA LEU A 54 -4.11 30.53 -6.01
C LEU A 54 -5.43 30.59 -6.79
N ALA A 55 -5.37 30.97 -8.06
CA ALA A 55 -6.53 30.90 -8.94
C ALA A 55 -7.00 29.44 -9.11
N CYS A 56 -8.31 29.22 -9.22
CA CYS A 56 -8.89 27.88 -9.41
C CYS A 56 -8.33 27.20 -10.68
N GLU A 57 -8.04 28.02 -11.69
CA GLU A 57 -7.44 27.68 -12.98
C GLU A 57 -6.06 27.02 -12.87
N THR A 58 -5.41 27.13 -11.70
CA THR A 58 -4.16 26.41 -11.42
C THR A 58 -4.34 24.91 -11.56
N CYS A 59 -5.51 24.40 -11.17
CA CYS A 59 -5.83 22.97 -11.13
C CYS A 59 -7.07 22.60 -11.96
N HIS A 60 -7.93 23.56 -12.28
CA HIS A 60 -9.18 23.31 -12.99
C HIS A 60 -9.20 24.00 -14.36
N SER A 61 -9.85 23.40 -15.35
CA SER A 61 -10.11 24.03 -16.65
C SER A 61 -11.54 23.80 -17.11
N GLY A 62 -12.01 24.61 -18.06
CA GLY A 62 -13.42 24.61 -18.48
C GLY A 62 -14.37 25.28 -17.48
N LEU A 63 -13.85 26.07 -16.53
CA LEU A 63 -14.65 26.70 -15.47
C LEU A 63 -15.74 27.63 -16.00
N ALA A 64 -15.46 28.41 -17.06
CA ALA A 64 -16.44 29.33 -17.63
C ALA A 64 -17.64 28.62 -18.27
N ASP A 65 -17.44 27.43 -18.83
CA ASP A 65 -18.54 26.63 -19.39
C ASP A 65 -19.30 25.90 -18.28
N HIS A 66 -18.59 25.41 -17.25
CA HIS A 66 -19.21 24.85 -16.05
C HIS A 66 -20.12 25.86 -15.32
N LEU A 67 -19.73 27.14 -15.26
CA LEU A 67 -20.56 28.19 -14.66
C LEU A 67 -21.83 28.50 -15.46
N LYS A 68 -21.84 28.25 -16.76
CA LYS A 68 -23.03 28.42 -17.61
C LYS A 68 -23.96 27.22 -17.54
N ASP A 69 -23.40 26.03 -17.38
CA ASP A 69 -24.10 24.75 -17.33
C ASP A 69 -23.39 23.80 -16.35
N ASP A 70 -24.04 23.52 -15.22
CA ASP A 70 -23.50 22.68 -14.16
C ASP A 70 -23.42 21.18 -14.54
N ALA A 71 -24.08 20.79 -15.63
CA ALA A 71 -23.95 19.47 -16.24
C ALA A 71 -22.58 19.31 -16.92
N VAL A 72 -21.99 20.40 -17.43
CA VAL A 72 -20.64 20.39 -18.00
C VAL A 72 -19.63 20.34 -16.86
N LYS A 73 -19.03 19.17 -16.63
CA LYS A 73 -18.05 19.00 -15.55
C LYS A 73 -16.71 19.65 -15.90
N PRO A 74 -16.10 20.44 -15.00
CA PRO A 74 -14.79 21.01 -15.24
C PRO A 74 -13.74 19.90 -15.20
N VAL A 75 -12.68 20.06 -15.98
CA VAL A 75 -11.53 19.16 -15.93
C VAL A 75 -10.70 19.53 -14.70
N THR A 76 -10.26 18.52 -13.94
CA THR A 76 -9.39 18.70 -12.77
C THR A 76 -8.08 17.99 -13.02
N SER A 77 -6.95 18.72 -12.95
CA SER A 77 -5.63 18.12 -13.05
C SER A 77 -5.29 17.36 -11.78
N LEU A 78 -5.09 16.04 -11.91
CA LEU A 78 -4.59 15.17 -10.84
C LEU A 78 -3.08 14.89 -10.98
N GLU A 79 -2.43 15.56 -11.94
CA GLU A 79 -1.01 15.42 -12.22
C GLU A 79 -0.14 15.95 -11.08
N LEU A 80 0.85 15.15 -10.65
CA LEU A 80 1.83 15.59 -9.66
C LEU A 80 2.63 16.82 -10.12
N SER A 81 2.84 16.94 -11.44
CA SER A 81 3.56 18.06 -12.05
C SER A 81 2.85 19.41 -11.86
N THR A 82 1.51 19.41 -11.70
CA THR A 82 0.76 20.63 -11.33
C THR A 82 1.26 21.18 -9.99
N CYS A 83 1.45 20.32 -8.99
CA CYS A 83 2.00 20.70 -7.70
C CYS A 83 3.49 21.09 -7.83
N GLY A 84 4.24 20.37 -8.67
CA GLY A 84 5.66 20.60 -8.93
C GLY A 84 6.01 21.99 -9.46
N LYS A 85 5.07 22.71 -10.08
CA LYS A 85 5.25 24.11 -10.52
C LYS A 85 5.62 25.04 -9.37
N CYS A 86 5.06 24.81 -8.18
CA CYS A 86 5.32 25.62 -6.97
C CYS A 86 6.10 24.85 -5.89
N HIS A 87 6.08 23.52 -5.92
CA HIS A 87 6.69 22.63 -4.93
C HIS A 87 7.77 21.74 -5.57
N LYS A 88 8.69 22.36 -6.30
CA LYS A 88 9.70 21.67 -7.12
C LYS A 88 10.56 20.68 -6.30
N ASP A 89 11.06 21.08 -5.14
CA ASP A 89 11.93 20.23 -4.31
C ASP A 89 11.21 18.95 -3.83
N GLN A 90 9.94 19.08 -3.42
CA GLN A 90 9.08 17.96 -3.01
C GLN A 90 8.77 17.05 -4.21
N TYR A 91 8.41 17.64 -5.35
CA TYR A 91 8.12 16.90 -6.58
C TYR A 91 9.34 16.11 -7.09
N GLU A 92 10.50 16.75 -7.18
CA GLU A 92 11.73 16.10 -7.67
C GLU A 92 12.23 15.02 -6.70
N SER A 93 12.12 15.23 -5.39
CA SER A 93 12.49 14.20 -4.41
C SER A 93 11.54 13.00 -4.42
N PHE A 94 10.23 13.18 -4.65
CA PHE A 94 9.29 12.05 -4.80
C PHE A 94 9.69 11.09 -5.93
N TYR A 95 10.15 11.63 -7.05
CA TYR A 95 10.60 10.84 -8.21
C TYR A 95 12.05 10.34 -8.10
N ARG A 96 12.77 10.66 -7.01
CA ARG A 96 14.15 10.19 -6.82
C ARG A 96 14.16 8.70 -6.50
N VAL A 97 14.76 7.91 -7.41
CA VAL A 97 14.89 6.46 -7.24
C VAL A 97 15.88 6.14 -6.12
N ASN A 98 15.46 5.31 -5.17
CA ASN A 98 16.35 4.63 -4.24
C ASN A 98 16.88 3.34 -4.90
N TRP A 99 18.14 3.36 -5.36
CA TRP A 99 18.76 2.23 -6.05
C TRP A 99 19.11 1.06 -5.15
N ASP A 100 19.15 1.25 -3.82
CA ASP A 100 19.34 0.15 -2.86
C ASP A 100 18.06 -0.69 -2.69
N ALA A 101 16.90 -0.15 -3.11
CA ALA A 101 15.63 -0.87 -3.13
C ALA A 101 15.43 -1.52 -4.52
N GLN A 102 16.02 -2.69 -4.68
CA GLN A 102 16.05 -3.44 -5.94
C GLN A 102 14.64 -3.81 -6.42
N ALA A 103 14.43 -3.74 -7.75
CA ALA A 103 13.19 -4.15 -8.40
C ALA A 103 13.11 -5.68 -8.55
N ARG A 104 11.87 -6.22 -8.63
CA ARG A 104 11.60 -7.65 -8.89
C ARG A 104 12.34 -8.62 -7.94
N LYS A 105 12.62 -8.18 -6.71
CA LYS A 105 13.29 -9.00 -5.70
C LYS A 105 12.27 -9.86 -4.95
N GLU A 106 12.13 -11.12 -5.34
CA GLU A 106 11.17 -12.07 -4.78
C GLU A 106 11.42 -12.30 -3.27
N LYS A 107 10.35 -12.34 -2.48
CA LYS A 107 10.42 -12.61 -1.04
C LYS A 107 10.52 -14.09 -0.72
N GLY A 108 9.94 -14.94 -1.56
CA GLY A 108 9.94 -16.40 -1.47
C GLY A 108 11.29 -17.07 -1.69
N ASP A 109 12.30 -16.32 -2.18
CA ASP A 109 13.63 -16.86 -2.42
C ASP A 109 14.31 -17.34 -1.11
N PRO A 110 15.23 -18.33 -1.16
CA PRO A 110 15.96 -18.80 0.02
C PRO A 110 16.72 -17.70 0.79
N THR A 111 17.10 -16.62 0.10
CA THR A 111 17.77 -15.44 0.69
C THR A 111 16.81 -14.27 0.93
N GLY A 112 15.54 -14.44 0.58
CA GLY A 112 14.46 -13.47 0.71
C GLY A 112 13.92 -13.36 2.14
N ARG A 113 12.78 -12.68 2.26
CA ARG A 113 12.14 -12.44 3.56
C ARG A 113 11.34 -13.63 4.07
N SER A 114 10.90 -14.52 3.18
CA SER A 114 10.09 -15.68 3.53
C SER A 114 10.46 -16.92 2.70
N PRO A 115 11.57 -17.61 3.03
CA PRO A 115 12.07 -18.75 2.26
C PRO A 115 11.08 -19.91 2.03
N MET A 116 10.09 -20.10 2.91
CA MET A 116 9.08 -21.15 2.77
C MET A 116 7.71 -20.63 2.30
N GLN A 117 7.64 -19.39 1.79
CA GLN A 117 6.38 -18.72 1.42
C GLN A 117 5.45 -19.63 0.61
N ASP A 118 5.93 -20.20 -0.50
CA ASP A 118 5.10 -20.99 -1.41
C ASP A 118 4.38 -22.15 -0.74
N LYS A 119 5.03 -22.80 0.23
CA LYS A 119 4.42 -23.89 0.99
C LYS A 119 3.38 -23.35 1.97
N LEU A 120 3.68 -22.27 2.67
CA LEU A 120 2.90 -21.79 3.81
C LEU A 120 1.66 -20.98 3.41
N ILE A 121 1.66 -20.39 2.22
CA ILE A 121 0.51 -19.63 1.70
C ILE A 121 -0.17 -20.31 0.51
N ALA A 122 0.12 -21.57 0.21
CA ALA A 122 -0.53 -22.29 -0.89
C ALA A 122 -2.05 -22.40 -0.68
N PRO A 123 -2.90 -22.16 -1.71
CA PRO A 123 -2.56 -21.88 -3.11
C PRO A 123 -2.68 -20.38 -3.45
N HIS A 124 -2.52 -19.48 -2.48
CA HIS A 124 -2.82 -18.06 -2.63
C HIS A 124 -2.04 -17.42 -3.79
N GLY A 125 -2.61 -16.41 -4.46
CA GLY A 125 -1.99 -15.79 -5.65
C GLY A 125 -0.61 -15.16 -5.41
N PHE A 126 -0.26 -14.92 -4.15
CA PHE A 126 1.07 -14.44 -3.76
C PHE A 126 2.18 -15.48 -3.93
N THR A 127 1.83 -16.76 -4.13
CA THR A 127 2.77 -17.82 -4.55
C THR A 127 3.24 -17.68 -6.01
N LYS A 128 2.67 -16.76 -6.78
CA LYS A 128 3.07 -16.53 -8.18
C LYS A 128 4.19 -15.52 -8.30
N GLU A 129 4.09 -14.44 -7.54
CA GLU A 129 5.15 -13.44 -7.41
C GLU A 129 4.82 -12.55 -6.21
N HIS A 130 5.77 -12.32 -5.33
CA HIS A 130 5.69 -11.38 -4.21
C HIS A 130 7.02 -10.68 -3.95
N ASN A 131 7.27 -9.61 -4.69
CA ASN A 131 8.49 -8.82 -4.52
C ASN A 131 8.53 -7.96 -3.26
N GLU A 132 9.74 -7.68 -2.78
CA GLU A 132 10.04 -6.58 -1.86
C GLU A 132 9.64 -5.21 -2.47
N PRO A 133 9.22 -4.24 -1.64
CA PRO A 133 8.84 -2.92 -2.13
C PRO A 133 10.07 -2.08 -2.54
N ARG A 134 9.84 -1.24 -3.54
CA ARG A 134 10.78 -0.22 -4.04
C ARG A 134 10.18 1.19 -4.01
N SER A 135 10.86 2.15 -4.63
CA SER A 135 10.48 3.57 -4.60
C SER A 135 9.02 3.80 -5.03
N HIS A 136 8.32 4.69 -4.32
CA HIS A 136 6.90 4.98 -4.53
C HIS A 136 6.51 5.36 -5.96
N ALA A 137 7.41 6.01 -6.70
CA ALA A 137 7.15 6.39 -8.09
C ALA A 137 6.85 5.20 -9.03
N PHE A 138 7.15 3.96 -8.61
CA PHE A 138 6.87 2.75 -9.38
C PHE A 138 5.60 1.99 -8.96
N MET A 139 4.89 2.43 -7.91
CA MET A 139 3.87 1.60 -7.27
C MET A 139 2.74 1.14 -8.22
N VAL A 140 2.34 1.97 -9.18
CA VAL A 140 1.33 1.58 -10.18
C VAL A 140 1.93 0.62 -11.20
N VAL A 141 3.08 0.96 -11.80
CA VAL A 141 3.66 0.12 -12.84
C VAL A 141 4.03 -1.27 -12.31
N ASP A 142 4.48 -1.35 -11.06
CA ASP A 142 4.73 -2.63 -10.38
C ASP A 142 3.42 -3.37 -10.12
N GLN A 143 2.39 -2.69 -9.62
CA GLN A 143 1.09 -3.32 -9.38
C GLN A 143 0.51 -3.94 -10.65
N LEU A 144 0.65 -3.28 -11.80
CA LEU A 144 0.08 -3.76 -13.05
C LEU A 144 0.90 -4.89 -13.69
N SER A 145 2.22 -4.83 -13.55
CA SER A 145 3.15 -5.76 -14.21
C SER A 145 3.52 -6.98 -13.38
N VAL A 146 3.15 -7.02 -12.10
CA VAL A 146 3.36 -8.19 -11.25
C VAL A 146 2.48 -9.36 -11.70
N ASP A 147 3.05 -10.55 -11.77
CA ASP A 147 2.47 -11.73 -12.38
C ASP A 147 1.20 -12.20 -11.65
N ARG A 148 1.02 -11.80 -10.40
CA ARG A 148 -0.20 -12.10 -9.61
C ARG A 148 -1.38 -11.17 -9.87
N PHE A 149 -1.21 -10.04 -10.56
CA PHE A 149 -2.27 -9.03 -10.67
C PHE A 149 -3.15 -9.19 -11.91
N ALA A 150 -2.56 -9.11 -13.10
CA ALA A 150 -3.28 -9.17 -14.37
C ALA A 150 -2.76 -10.30 -15.27
N ALA A 151 -2.26 -11.39 -14.67
CA ALA A 151 -1.73 -12.55 -15.38
C ALA A 151 -0.74 -12.17 -16.51
N GLY A 152 0.18 -11.24 -16.24
CA GLY A 152 1.17 -10.80 -17.23
C GLY A 152 0.66 -9.92 -18.37
N ARG A 153 -0.60 -9.47 -18.36
CA ARG A 153 -1.19 -8.64 -19.42
C ARG A 153 -0.44 -7.33 -19.67
N TYR A 154 -0.04 -6.66 -18.60
CA TYR A 154 0.67 -5.39 -18.68
C TYR A 154 2.17 -5.62 -18.50
N GLN A 155 2.96 -5.19 -19.49
CA GLN A 155 4.40 -5.38 -19.50
C GLN A 155 5.12 -4.06 -19.74
N PHE A 156 6.36 -3.98 -19.28
CA PHE A 156 7.22 -2.85 -19.62
C PHE A 156 7.50 -2.83 -21.12
N LYS A 157 7.51 -1.63 -21.70
CA LYS A 157 7.77 -1.45 -23.15
C LYS A 157 9.18 -1.90 -23.56
N ASP A 158 10.12 -1.92 -22.63
CA ASP A 158 11.46 -2.47 -22.80
C ASP A 158 12.03 -3.01 -21.49
N SER A 159 13.14 -3.75 -21.58
CA SER A 159 13.80 -4.41 -20.44
C SER A 159 14.30 -3.45 -19.36
N PHE A 160 14.44 -2.16 -19.67
CA PHE A 160 14.90 -1.14 -18.73
C PHE A 160 13.76 -0.28 -18.20
N GLY A 161 12.50 -0.59 -18.52
CA GLY A 161 11.35 0.14 -18.00
C GLY A 161 11.30 0.22 -16.48
N TYR A 162 11.89 -0.77 -15.79
CA TYR A 162 12.05 -0.77 -14.34
C TYR A 162 12.93 0.39 -13.80
N THR A 163 13.68 1.11 -14.61
CA THR A 163 14.53 2.23 -14.13
C THR A 163 13.90 3.60 -14.34
N ARG A 164 12.76 3.68 -15.05
CA ARG A 164 12.14 4.95 -15.48
C ARG A 164 10.83 5.17 -14.73
N PRO A 165 10.82 6.00 -13.67
CA PRO A 165 9.57 6.41 -13.06
C PRO A 165 8.85 7.41 -13.98
N GLY A 166 7.52 7.50 -13.87
CA GLY A 166 6.74 8.42 -14.70
C GLY A 166 5.28 8.02 -14.79
N ARG A 167 4.60 8.49 -15.84
CA ARG A 167 3.22 8.08 -16.12
C ARG A 167 3.20 6.60 -16.52
N THR A 168 2.17 5.92 -16.07
CA THR A 168 1.96 4.47 -16.23
C THR A 168 2.10 4.04 -17.69
N TRP A 169 1.39 4.72 -18.59
CA TRP A 169 1.33 4.37 -20.02
C TRP A 169 2.49 4.90 -20.85
N ASP A 170 3.37 5.72 -20.28
CA ASP A 170 4.64 6.05 -20.91
C ASP A 170 5.60 4.85 -20.82
N VAL A 171 5.46 4.04 -19.76
CA VAL A 171 6.39 2.98 -19.37
C VAL A 171 5.85 1.57 -19.64
N LEU A 172 4.53 1.36 -19.48
CA LEU A 172 3.86 0.08 -19.70
C LEU A 172 3.10 0.04 -21.02
N THR A 173 2.86 -1.17 -21.50
CA THR A 173 1.94 -1.48 -22.59
C THR A 173 0.95 -2.57 -22.16
N ASP A 174 -0.30 -2.47 -22.61
CA ASP A 174 -1.24 -3.60 -22.59
C ASP A 174 -0.88 -4.51 -23.77
N THR A 175 -0.54 -5.77 -23.49
CA THR A 175 -0.22 -6.75 -24.53
C THR A 175 -1.45 -7.50 -25.05
N GLY A 176 -2.57 -7.43 -24.32
CA GLY A 176 -3.77 -8.25 -24.53
C GLY A 176 -3.57 -9.75 -24.29
N LYS A 177 -2.35 -10.18 -23.91
CA LYS A 177 -1.99 -11.59 -23.71
C LYS A 177 -1.88 -11.90 -22.23
N THR A 178 -2.31 -13.09 -21.82
CA THR A 178 -2.18 -13.55 -20.44
C THR A 178 -1.28 -14.78 -20.33
N TYR A 179 -0.52 -14.86 -19.26
CA TYR A 179 0.28 -16.03 -18.92
C TYR A 179 -0.59 -17.16 -18.34
N PRO A 180 -0.09 -18.41 -18.37
CA PRO A 180 -0.78 -19.56 -17.76
C PRO A 180 -0.95 -19.40 -16.24
N LYS A 181 -1.96 -20.07 -15.67
CA LYS A 181 -2.30 -20.00 -14.23
C LYS A 181 -1.26 -20.68 -13.33
N GLU A 182 -0.41 -21.50 -13.92
CA GLU A 182 0.69 -22.19 -13.26
C GLU A 182 1.75 -21.19 -12.79
N VAL A 183 1.98 -20.12 -13.57
CA VAL A 183 3.04 -19.12 -13.34
C VAL A 183 2.50 -17.72 -13.03
N SER A 184 1.18 -17.51 -13.10
CA SER A 184 0.58 -16.19 -12.92
C SER A 184 -0.82 -16.26 -12.30
N ALA A 185 -1.34 -15.12 -11.85
CA ALA A 185 -2.71 -14.99 -11.35
C ALA A 185 -3.37 -13.67 -11.80
N ALA A 186 -4.69 -13.67 -11.80
CA ALA A 186 -5.52 -12.49 -12.07
C ALA A 186 -6.20 -12.02 -10.76
N ALA A 187 -5.41 -11.75 -9.72
CA ALA A 187 -5.94 -11.31 -8.42
C ALA A 187 -6.31 -9.81 -8.39
N GLY A 188 -5.94 -9.06 -9.42
CA GLY A 188 -6.19 -7.63 -9.53
C GLY A 188 -7.67 -7.28 -9.56
N ASN A 189 -8.03 -6.24 -8.83
CA ASN A 189 -9.38 -5.69 -8.78
C ASN A 189 -9.34 -4.18 -8.49
N PRO A 190 -10.46 -3.45 -8.62
CA PRO A 190 -10.51 -2.00 -8.43
C PRO A 190 -10.01 -1.49 -7.07
N VAL A 191 -10.22 -2.24 -5.98
CA VAL A 191 -9.83 -1.80 -4.62
C VAL A 191 -8.31 -1.74 -4.47
N CYS A 192 -7.56 -2.63 -5.14
CA CYS A 192 -6.11 -2.63 -5.12
C CYS A 192 -5.51 -1.27 -5.49
N LEU A 193 -6.16 -0.56 -6.43
CA LEU A 193 -5.66 0.69 -7.01
C LEU A 193 -5.86 1.90 -6.09
N GLN A 194 -6.75 1.80 -5.09
CA GLN A 194 -6.97 2.86 -4.10
C GLN A 194 -5.73 3.12 -3.21
N CYS A 195 -4.82 2.14 -3.12
CA CYS A 195 -3.52 2.29 -2.43
C CYS A 195 -2.35 2.55 -3.39
N LYS A 196 -2.62 2.90 -4.66
CA LYS A 196 -1.61 3.02 -5.72
C LYS A 196 -1.67 4.33 -6.48
N THR A 197 -2.87 4.90 -6.64
CA THR A 197 -3.09 6.14 -7.37
C THR A 197 -4.14 7.02 -6.69
N ASN A 198 -4.15 8.31 -7.03
CA ASN A 198 -5.26 9.21 -6.71
C ASN A 198 -6.07 9.65 -7.95
N ASP A 199 -5.78 9.11 -9.13
CA ASP A 199 -6.50 9.47 -10.37
C ASP A 199 -8.00 9.14 -10.30
N LEU A 200 -8.37 8.17 -9.47
CA LEU A 200 -9.75 7.72 -9.30
C LEU A 200 -10.55 8.54 -8.27
N THR A 201 -9.93 9.51 -7.58
CA THR A 201 -10.55 10.24 -6.45
C THR A 201 -11.87 10.92 -6.79
N LEU A 202 -12.05 11.36 -8.05
CA LEU A 202 -13.26 12.06 -8.48
C LEU A 202 -14.32 11.13 -9.10
N THR A 203 -13.95 9.89 -9.42
CA THR A 203 -14.75 8.92 -10.17
C THR A 203 -15.12 7.67 -9.37
N TRP A 204 -14.59 7.57 -8.14
CA TRP A 204 -14.85 6.52 -7.16
C TRP A 204 -15.68 7.09 -6.01
N LYS A 205 -16.84 6.47 -5.72
CA LYS A 205 -17.63 6.80 -4.54
C LYS A 205 -16.94 6.26 -3.28
N HIS A 206 -17.14 6.90 -2.13
CA HIS A 206 -16.70 6.39 -0.82
C HIS A 206 -17.01 4.90 -0.65
N MET A 207 -15.99 4.13 -0.28
CA MET A 207 -15.93 2.66 -0.20
C MET A 207 -15.98 1.90 -1.54
N GLY A 208 -16.23 2.57 -2.65
CA GLY A 208 -16.46 1.95 -3.97
C GLY A 208 -17.85 1.36 -4.09
N ASP A 209 -18.84 1.93 -3.40
CA ASP A 209 -20.21 1.51 -3.55
C ASP A 209 -20.78 1.93 -4.90
N LYS A 210 -21.71 1.11 -5.42
CA LYS A 210 -22.42 1.42 -6.67
C LYS A 210 -23.17 2.73 -6.55
N ASP A 211 -22.96 3.60 -7.53
CA ASP A 211 -23.62 4.89 -7.63
C ASP A 211 -23.64 5.36 -9.09
N PRO A 212 -24.77 5.85 -9.62
CA PRO A 212 -24.84 6.37 -10.99
C PRO A 212 -23.87 7.52 -11.30
N LYS A 213 -23.40 8.24 -10.28
CA LYS A 213 -22.43 9.34 -10.39
C LYS A 213 -20.98 8.85 -10.37
N ALA A 214 -20.73 7.60 -9.98
CA ALA A 214 -19.40 7.00 -9.98
C ALA A 214 -19.15 6.31 -11.32
N LYS A 215 -17.98 6.54 -11.92
CA LYS A 215 -17.56 5.79 -13.11
C LYS A 215 -17.10 4.38 -12.74
N TRP A 216 -16.50 4.25 -11.55
CA TRP A 216 -15.87 3.03 -11.08
C TRP A 216 -16.34 2.67 -9.68
N ASP A 217 -16.47 1.38 -9.43
CA ASP A 217 -16.85 0.79 -8.15
C ASP A 217 -16.07 -0.54 -7.93
N ARG A 218 -16.22 -1.18 -6.76
CA ARG A 218 -15.48 -2.41 -6.43
C ARG A 218 -15.69 -3.56 -7.43
N THR A 219 -16.82 -3.56 -8.15
CA THR A 219 -17.26 -4.59 -9.09
C THR A 219 -16.94 -4.27 -10.56
N SER A 220 -16.32 -3.12 -10.84
CA SER A 220 -15.92 -2.75 -12.20
C SER A 220 -14.88 -3.70 -12.79
N ASP A 221 -14.86 -3.85 -14.11
CA ASP A 221 -13.76 -4.52 -14.80
C ASP A 221 -12.47 -3.72 -14.57
N VAL A 222 -11.54 -4.34 -13.85
CA VAL A 222 -10.28 -3.72 -13.49
C VAL A 222 -9.47 -3.33 -14.73
N ASN A 223 -9.54 -4.10 -15.82
CA ASN A 223 -8.77 -3.81 -17.03
C ASN A 223 -9.29 -2.57 -17.77
N GLU A 224 -10.59 -2.31 -17.70
CA GLU A 224 -11.17 -1.07 -18.22
C GLU A 224 -10.86 0.11 -17.29
N LEU A 225 -10.94 -0.09 -15.98
CA LEU A 225 -10.63 0.93 -14.98
C LEU A 225 -9.17 1.40 -15.08
N ILE A 226 -8.22 0.48 -15.24
CA ILE A 226 -6.79 0.78 -15.29
C ILE A 226 -6.44 1.76 -16.41
N LYS A 227 -7.23 1.85 -17.49
CA LYS A 227 -7.02 2.84 -18.57
C LYS A 227 -7.12 4.28 -18.07
N ASP A 228 -7.85 4.53 -16.98
CA ASP A 228 -7.91 5.84 -16.31
C ASP A 228 -6.77 6.06 -15.31
N VAL A 229 -5.95 5.05 -15.03
CA VAL A 229 -4.82 5.14 -14.09
C VAL A 229 -3.56 5.53 -14.83
N ASN A 230 -3.06 6.72 -14.54
CA ASN A 230 -1.93 7.35 -15.21
C ASN A 230 -0.77 7.62 -14.24
N ASN A 231 -1.06 7.95 -12.98
CA ASN A 231 -0.10 8.45 -12.02
C ASN A 231 -0.02 7.54 -10.79
N PRO A 232 1.16 7.46 -10.13
CA PRO A 232 1.26 6.89 -8.78
C PRO A 232 0.51 7.77 -7.77
N VAL A 233 0.57 7.40 -6.48
CA VAL A 233 0.00 8.22 -5.40
C VAL A 233 0.42 9.68 -5.57
N GLY A 234 -0.57 10.56 -5.62
CA GLY A 234 -0.37 11.97 -5.92
C GLY A 234 -0.10 12.78 -4.66
N CYS A 235 0.40 14.00 -4.83
CA CYS A 235 0.55 14.96 -3.74
C CYS A 235 -0.77 15.18 -2.98
N ILE A 236 -1.89 15.12 -3.71
CA ILE A 236 -3.24 15.31 -3.19
C ILE A 236 -3.72 14.17 -2.28
N GLY A 237 -3.04 13.02 -2.26
CA GLY A 237 -3.37 11.92 -1.37
C GLY A 237 -3.09 12.24 0.10
N CYS A 238 -2.07 13.09 0.35
CA CYS A 238 -1.66 13.48 1.70
C CYS A 238 -1.87 14.97 1.98
N HIS A 239 -2.06 15.80 0.95
CA HIS A 239 -2.25 17.24 1.08
C HIS A 239 -3.57 17.67 0.45
N ASP A 240 -4.41 18.38 1.21
CA ASP A 240 -5.61 18.96 0.64
C ASP A 240 -5.25 20.08 -0.35
N PRO A 241 -5.68 20.01 -1.62
CA PRO A 241 -5.30 21.00 -2.62
C PRO A 241 -5.94 22.38 -2.37
N HIS A 242 -7.02 22.48 -1.60
CA HIS A 242 -7.70 23.74 -1.28
C HIS A 242 -7.19 24.33 0.04
N ALA A 243 -7.08 23.50 1.09
CA ALA A 243 -6.66 23.93 2.42
C ALA A 243 -5.13 23.95 2.62
N ALA A 244 -4.36 23.30 1.75
CA ALA A 244 -2.92 23.07 1.94
C ALA A 244 -2.57 22.40 3.28
N LYS A 245 -3.51 21.63 3.83
CA LYS A 245 -3.39 20.91 5.11
C LYS A 245 -3.15 19.42 4.88
N PRO A 246 -2.50 18.71 5.81
CA PRO A 246 -2.41 17.25 5.73
C PRO A 246 -3.80 16.62 5.79
N ARG A 247 -4.02 15.59 4.97
CA ARG A 247 -5.29 14.86 4.92
C ARG A 247 -5.11 13.39 4.60
N ILE A 248 -6.13 12.61 4.91
CA ILE A 248 -6.34 11.28 4.37
C ILE A 248 -7.54 11.31 3.40
N VAL A 249 -7.46 10.53 2.32
CA VAL A 249 -8.50 10.34 1.31
C VAL A 249 -8.87 8.86 1.13
N ARG A 250 -8.10 7.93 1.71
CA ARG A 250 -8.42 6.51 1.67
C ARG A 250 -9.70 6.23 2.47
N ASP A 251 -10.76 5.90 1.74
CA ASP A 251 -12.10 5.60 2.25
C ASP A 251 -12.11 4.53 3.37
N ALA A 252 -11.42 3.40 3.20
CA ALA A 252 -11.38 2.36 4.25
C ALA A 252 -10.64 2.79 5.53
N LEU A 253 -9.64 3.67 5.42
CA LEU A 253 -9.03 4.27 6.60
C LEU A 253 -10.01 5.22 7.28
N ILE A 254 -10.73 6.04 6.52
CA ILE A 254 -11.75 6.94 7.06
C ILE A 254 -12.84 6.14 7.80
N GLU A 255 -13.35 5.05 7.22
CA GLU A 255 -14.28 4.14 7.91
C GLU A 255 -13.67 3.52 9.17
N GLY A 256 -12.39 3.12 9.11
CA GLY A 256 -11.66 2.61 10.27
C GLY A 256 -11.55 3.65 11.39
N VAL A 257 -11.25 4.91 11.05
CA VAL A 257 -11.18 6.04 11.98
C VAL A 257 -12.55 6.37 12.57
N GLU A 258 -13.61 6.39 11.75
CA GLU A 258 -14.99 6.62 12.22
C GLU A 258 -15.45 5.48 13.15
N ARG A 259 -15.08 4.23 12.85
CA ARG A 259 -15.47 3.04 13.62
C ARG A 259 -14.71 2.89 14.93
N ASP A 260 -13.38 2.96 14.88
CA ASP A 260 -12.51 2.56 15.99
C ASP A 260 -11.76 3.75 16.63
N GLY A 261 -11.79 4.92 16.00
CA GLY A 261 -10.95 6.06 16.31
C GLY A 261 -9.61 6.04 15.54
N ALA A 262 -8.93 7.19 15.51
CA ALA A 262 -7.68 7.35 14.78
C ALA A 262 -6.48 6.64 15.42
N ARG A 263 -6.57 6.34 16.72
CA ARG A 263 -5.57 5.58 17.49
C ARG A 263 -6.29 4.59 18.40
N PRO A 264 -6.78 3.46 17.87
CA PRO A 264 -7.74 2.61 18.57
C PRO A 264 -7.22 1.96 19.86
N TYR A 265 -5.89 1.92 20.05
CA TYR A 265 -5.23 1.40 21.25
C TYR A 265 -4.95 2.47 22.31
N ASP A 266 -5.10 3.75 21.99
CA ASP A 266 -4.96 4.84 22.95
C ASP A 266 -6.25 5.03 23.77
N ALA A 267 -6.10 5.52 25.00
CA ALA A 267 -7.24 5.73 25.90
C ALA A 267 -8.30 6.70 25.34
N ASP A 268 -7.87 7.75 24.63
CA ASP A 268 -8.76 8.75 24.00
C ASP A 268 -9.14 8.40 22.55
N LYS A 269 -8.64 7.27 22.04
CA LYS A 269 -8.80 6.79 20.66
C LYS A 269 -8.33 7.77 19.58
N GLY A 270 -7.46 8.72 19.92
CA GLY A 270 -7.01 9.77 18.99
C GLY A 270 -8.09 10.81 18.69
N LYS A 271 -8.94 11.14 19.67
CA LYS A 271 -10.00 12.13 19.53
C LYS A 271 -9.45 13.48 19.04
N GLY A 272 -10.05 14.02 17.98
CA GLY A 272 -9.64 15.31 17.38
C GLY A 272 -8.40 15.24 16.50
N LEU A 273 -7.84 14.04 16.24
CA LEU A 273 -6.76 13.88 15.26
C LEU A 273 -7.22 14.01 13.81
N VAL A 274 -8.49 13.70 13.54
CA VAL A 274 -9.05 13.76 12.19
C VAL A 274 -10.41 14.46 12.21
N GLU A 275 -10.58 15.46 11.36
CA GLU A 275 -11.86 16.08 11.03
C GLU A 275 -12.35 15.49 9.69
N ILE A 276 -13.44 14.72 9.74
CA ILE A 276 -14.04 14.17 8.52
C ILE A 276 -14.88 15.24 7.83
N ILE A 277 -14.67 15.40 6.52
CA ILE A 277 -15.45 16.28 5.65
C ILE A 277 -16.06 15.41 4.56
N SER A 278 -17.37 15.46 4.45
CA SER A 278 -18.15 14.80 3.40
C SER A 278 -18.49 15.79 2.30
N PHE A 279 -18.51 15.31 1.05
CA PHE A 279 -18.87 16.08 -0.12
C PHE A 279 -19.99 15.37 -0.89
N ARG A 280 -20.98 16.15 -1.34
CA ARG A 280 -22.03 15.70 -2.28
C ARG A 280 -22.77 14.45 -1.79
N ASP A 281 -23.42 14.55 -0.64
CA ASP A 281 -24.22 13.47 -0.03
C ASP A 281 -23.42 12.17 0.17
N ASP A 282 -22.26 12.26 0.83
CA ASP A 282 -21.35 11.12 1.07
C ASP A 282 -20.82 10.44 -0.20
N PHE A 283 -20.87 11.11 -1.35
CA PHE A 283 -20.20 10.61 -2.55
C PHE A 283 -18.69 10.45 -2.30
N ARG A 284 -18.09 11.39 -1.56
CA ARG A 284 -16.67 11.33 -1.19
C ARG A 284 -16.48 11.89 0.21
N LYS A 285 -15.61 11.26 0.99
CA LYS A 285 -15.10 11.80 2.25
C LYS A 285 -13.60 12.04 2.18
N ILE A 286 -13.13 13.02 2.94
CA ILE A 286 -11.71 13.19 3.30
C ILE A 286 -11.62 13.34 4.82
N GLY A 287 -10.46 13.04 5.39
CA GLY A 287 -10.14 13.37 6.78
C GLY A 287 -9.04 14.41 6.84
N LEU A 288 -9.32 15.63 7.25
CA LEU A 288 -8.26 16.60 7.57
C LEU A 288 -7.55 16.14 8.84
N VAL A 289 -6.23 15.98 8.75
CA VAL A 289 -5.43 15.49 9.87
C VAL A 289 -4.92 16.69 10.66
N SER A 290 -5.15 16.68 11.99
CA SER A 290 -4.57 17.69 12.86
C SER A 290 -3.10 17.38 13.14
N LYS A 291 -2.26 18.42 13.17
CA LYS A 291 -0.79 18.31 13.24
C LYS A 291 -0.21 17.52 12.04
N LYS A 292 1.11 17.43 11.94
CA LYS A 292 1.78 16.62 10.92
C LYS A 292 1.84 15.15 11.35
N ASN A 293 0.68 14.52 11.56
CA ASN A 293 0.63 13.11 11.93
C ASN A 293 0.83 12.23 10.70
N SER A 294 2.09 11.94 10.37
CA SER A 294 2.45 11.10 9.23
C SER A 294 2.05 9.64 9.40
N ASN A 295 1.79 9.16 10.62
CA ASN A 295 1.31 7.78 10.84
C ASN A 295 -0.02 7.55 10.13
N LEU A 296 -0.96 8.50 10.24
CA LEU A 296 -2.23 8.43 9.51
C LEU A 296 -2.07 8.66 8.00
N LEU A 297 -1.16 9.53 7.58
CA LEU A 297 -0.91 9.78 6.15
C LEU A 297 -0.35 8.54 5.46
N CYS A 298 0.61 7.87 6.09
CA CYS A 298 1.21 6.62 5.61
C CYS A 298 0.23 5.44 5.75
N GLY A 299 -0.58 5.43 6.81
CA GLY A 299 -1.63 4.45 7.08
C GLY A 299 -2.78 4.41 6.07
N GLN A 300 -2.78 5.27 5.05
CA GLN A 300 -3.67 5.13 3.90
C GLN A 300 -3.35 3.90 3.05
N CYS A 301 -2.10 3.43 3.10
CA CYS A 301 -1.63 2.28 2.34
C CYS A 301 -0.89 1.27 3.22
N HIS A 302 -0.07 1.73 4.17
CA HIS A 302 0.81 0.90 4.99
C HIS A 302 0.07 0.33 6.21
N VAL A 303 -0.91 -0.51 5.90
CA VAL A 303 -1.80 -1.20 6.84
C VAL A 303 -2.07 -2.63 6.42
N GLU A 304 -2.66 -3.42 7.32
CA GLU A 304 -3.38 -4.65 6.98
C GLU A 304 -4.75 -4.30 6.36
N TYR A 305 -5.21 -5.08 5.37
CA TYR A 305 -6.48 -4.79 4.71
C TYR A 305 -7.06 -5.97 3.93
N ASN A 306 -8.39 -5.97 3.81
CA ASN A 306 -9.05 -6.62 2.69
C ASN A 306 -9.08 -5.67 1.48
N CYS A 307 -8.55 -6.12 0.36
CA CYS A 307 -8.81 -5.52 -0.96
C CYS A 307 -9.36 -6.57 -1.94
N ASN A 308 -9.98 -7.63 -1.44
CA ASN A 308 -10.29 -8.82 -2.20
C ASN A 308 -11.56 -9.47 -1.67
N GLY A 309 -12.15 -10.31 -2.52
CA GLY A 309 -13.12 -11.28 -2.07
C GLY A 309 -12.47 -12.37 -1.22
N GLY A 310 -13.30 -13.18 -0.59
CA GLY A 310 -12.91 -14.28 0.28
C GLY A 310 -14.08 -15.23 0.50
N PHE A 311 -14.18 -15.80 1.69
CA PHE A 311 -15.30 -16.64 2.07
C PHE A 311 -15.64 -16.53 3.57
N GLU A 312 -16.87 -16.88 3.92
CA GLU A 312 -17.26 -17.01 5.32
C GLU A 312 -16.79 -18.36 5.89
N PRO A 313 -16.09 -18.37 7.03
CA PRO A 313 -15.40 -19.57 7.52
C PRO A 313 -16.33 -20.72 7.96
N GLU A 314 -17.59 -20.42 8.30
CA GLU A 314 -18.57 -21.41 8.77
C GLU A 314 -19.51 -21.89 7.66
N SER A 315 -20.13 -20.96 6.91
CA SER A 315 -21.05 -21.35 5.82
C SER A 315 -20.33 -21.75 4.54
N GLY A 316 -19.10 -21.26 4.32
CA GLY A 316 -18.37 -21.43 3.06
C GLY A 316 -18.86 -20.49 1.94
N ASP A 317 -19.79 -19.59 2.23
CA ASP A 317 -20.32 -18.63 1.25
C ASP A 317 -19.22 -17.70 0.75
N LYS A 318 -19.28 -17.35 -0.54
CA LYS A 318 -18.33 -16.43 -1.14
C LYS A 318 -18.60 -15.00 -0.69
N VAL A 319 -17.56 -14.32 -0.22
CA VAL A 319 -17.54 -12.87 -0.07
C VAL A 319 -17.00 -12.30 -1.37
N THR A 320 -17.86 -11.65 -2.15
CA THR A 320 -17.50 -11.10 -3.47
C THR A 320 -17.04 -9.64 -3.36
N MET A 321 -16.51 -9.07 -4.43
CA MET A 321 -16.16 -7.63 -4.46
C MET A 321 -17.35 -6.69 -4.23
N ALA A 322 -18.58 -7.17 -4.44
CA ALA A 322 -19.78 -6.38 -4.15
C ALA A 322 -19.96 -6.13 -2.63
N ASP A 323 -19.47 -7.05 -1.80
CA ASP A 323 -19.51 -6.93 -0.34
C ASP A 323 -18.53 -5.83 0.12
N ARG A 324 -18.95 -5.01 1.09
CA ARG A 324 -18.08 -3.96 1.67
C ARG A 324 -16.87 -4.55 2.39
N ARG A 325 -16.91 -5.80 2.86
CA ARG A 325 -15.76 -6.51 3.42
C ARG A 325 -14.60 -6.64 2.43
N ALA A 326 -14.82 -6.51 1.12
CA ALA A 326 -13.76 -6.54 0.12
C ALA A 326 -12.95 -5.23 0.03
N ASN A 327 -13.33 -4.19 0.77
CA ASN A 327 -12.57 -2.97 0.98
C ASN A 327 -12.63 -2.60 2.47
N HIS A 328 -11.73 -3.16 3.28
CA HIS A 328 -11.84 -3.04 4.74
C HIS A 328 -10.46 -2.94 5.41
N PHE A 329 -10.30 -1.98 6.31
CA PHE A 329 -9.11 -1.87 7.17
C PHE A 329 -9.46 -2.38 8.58
N PRO A 330 -8.83 -3.46 9.07
CA PRO A 330 -9.09 -4.01 10.41
C PRO A 330 -8.76 -3.05 11.54
N MET A 331 -7.71 -2.23 11.40
CA MET A 331 -7.21 -1.33 12.45
C MET A 331 -6.88 -2.11 13.75
N LYS A 332 -6.23 -3.27 13.59
CA LYS A 332 -5.81 -4.19 14.67
C LYS A 332 -4.37 -4.60 14.50
N ASN A 333 -3.66 -4.79 15.62
CA ASN A 333 -2.32 -5.36 15.63
C ASN A 333 -2.34 -6.90 15.45
N ALA A 334 -1.16 -7.50 15.36
CA ALA A 334 -0.95 -8.94 15.16
C ALA A 334 -1.73 -9.85 16.12
N LEU A 335 -1.86 -9.46 17.39
CA LEU A 335 -2.44 -10.29 18.44
C LEU A 335 -3.98 -10.25 18.43
N ASP A 336 -4.58 -9.20 17.87
CA ASP A 336 -6.02 -9.00 17.83
C ASP A 336 -6.64 -9.32 16.45
N LEU A 337 -5.81 -9.50 15.42
CA LEU A 337 -6.26 -9.57 14.03
C LEU A 337 -7.17 -10.77 13.75
N LEU A 338 -6.81 -11.96 14.23
CA LEU A 338 -7.60 -13.17 13.98
C LEU A 338 -9.01 -13.05 14.58
N ALA A 339 -9.12 -12.54 15.81
CA ALA A 339 -10.40 -12.32 16.47
C ALA A 339 -11.28 -11.29 15.72
N HIS A 340 -10.66 -10.27 15.11
CA HIS A 340 -11.38 -9.33 14.26
C HIS A 340 -11.94 -10.01 13.01
N TYR A 341 -11.16 -10.84 12.33
CA TYR A 341 -11.62 -11.58 11.15
C TYR A 341 -12.68 -12.65 11.48
N ASP A 342 -12.62 -13.24 12.67
CA ASP A 342 -13.70 -14.07 13.20
C ASP A 342 -15.00 -13.29 13.34
N LYS A 343 -14.93 -12.08 13.93
CA LYS A 343 -16.09 -11.22 14.13
C LYS A 343 -16.77 -10.82 12.83
N ILE A 344 -15.99 -10.49 11.78
CA ILE A 344 -16.54 -10.10 10.47
C ILE A 344 -16.80 -11.30 9.55
N LYS A 345 -16.58 -12.53 10.04
CA LYS A 345 -16.78 -13.79 9.33
C LYS A 345 -16.10 -13.80 7.97
N PHE A 346 -14.80 -13.51 7.94
CA PHE A 346 -14.05 -13.44 6.68
C PHE A 346 -12.75 -14.23 6.77
N ARG A 347 -12.43 -14.92 5.68
CA ARG A 347 -11.15 -15.58 5.41
C ARG A 347 -10.81 -15.44 3.94
N ASP A 348 -9.53 -15.34 3.63
CA ASP A 348 -9.03 -15.13 2.27
C ASP A 348 -8.99 -16.44 1.49
N PHE A 349 -8.40 -17.48 2.08
CA PHE A 349 -8.21 -18.76 1.39
C PHE A 349 -8.20 -19.96 2.35
N LYS A 350 -8.42 -21.15 1.80
CA LYS A 350 -8.17 -22.41 2.50
C LYS A 350 -6.79 -22.92 2.09
N HIS A 351 -5.95 -23.23 3.06
CA HIS A 351 -4.63 -23.77 2.80
C HIS A 351 -4.72 -25.09 2.03
N ALA A 352 -3.94 -25.25 0.95
CA ALA A 352 -4.09 -26.36 0.01
C ALA A 352 -3.94 -27.76 0.65
N VAL A 353 -3.00 -27.91 1.58
CA VAL A 353 -2.73 -29.19 2.26
C VAL A 353 -3.63 -29.40 3.48
N THR A 354 -3.60 -28.45 4.43
CA THR A 354 -4.29 -28.61 5.71
C THR A 354 -5.79 -28.33 5.66
N GLY A 355 -6.24 -27.51 4.71
CA GLY A 355 -7.61 -26.99 4.68
C GLY A 355 -7.91 -25.93 5.74
N ALA A 356 -6.90 -25.46 6.50
CA ALA A 356 -7.05 -24.37 7.47
C ALA A 356 -7.55 -23.09 6.78
N ARG A 357 -8.40 -22.31 7.46
CA ARG A 357 -9.05 -21.13 6.88
C ARG A 357 -8.20 -19.91 7.23
N LEU A 358 -7.36 -19.50 6.30
CA LEU A 358 -6.31 -18.52 6.53
C LEU A 358 -6.74 -17.11 6.12
N VAL A 359 -6.22 -16.15 6.87
CA VAL A 359 -6.22 -14.72 6.53
C VAL A 359 -4.93 -14.43 5.79
N LYS A 360 -4.96 -13.67 4.70
CA LYS A 360 -3.74 -13.23 4.00
C LYS A 360 -3.36 -11.85 4.51
N LEU A 361 -2.14 -11.71 5.04
CA LEU A 361 -1.69 -10.45 5.62
C LEU A 361 -0.93 -9.57 4.62
N GLN A 362 -1.06 -8.25 4.72
CA GLN A 362 -0.35 -7.28 3.91
C GLN A 362 0.19 -6.13 4.77
N HIS A 363 1.48 -5.84 4.59
CA HIS A 363 2.23 -4.67 5.10
C HIS A 363 1.58 -3.81 6.22
N PRO A 364 1.43 -4.35 7.44
CA PRO A 364 0.73 -3.69 8.55
C PRO A 364 1.63 -2.76 9.37
N GLU A 365 2.34 -1.85 8.70
CA GLU A 365 3.32 -1.00 9.40
C GLU A 365 2.66 -0.07 10.43
N MET A 366 1.52 0.55 10.12
CA MET A 366 0.86 1.48 11.03
C MET A 366 0.41 0.77 12.31
N GLU A 367 -0.26 -0.37 12.19
CA GLU A 367 -0.77 -1.13 13.32
C GLU A 367 0.35 -1.78 14.14
N THR A 368 1.46 -2.14 13.48
CA THR A 368 2.68 -2.60 14.17
C THR A 368 3.33 -1.49 14.98
N TYR A 369 3.38 -0.28 14.41
CA TYR A 369 4.05 0.86 15.02
C TYR A 369 3.38 1.33 16.32
N TRP A 370 2.07 1.18 16.43
CA TRP A 370 1.31 1.58 17.61
C TRP A 370 1.83 0.93 18.90
N GLY A 371 2.01 1.75 19.93
CA GLY A 371 2.52 1.32 21.23
C GLY A 371 4.02 0.98 21.25
N SER A 372 4.75 1.18 20.15
CA SER A 372 6.20 1.11 20.14
C SER A 372 6.83 2.23 20.97
N VAL A 373 8.11 2.09 21.33
CA VAL A 373 8.84 3.13 22.07
C VAL A 373 8.86 4.46 21.30
N HIS A 374 8.99 4.42 19.97
CA HIS A 374 9.00 5.64 19.15
C HIS A 374 7.60 6.27 19.04
N ASP A 375 6.55 5.45 18.90
CA ASP A 375 5.17 5.93 18.88
C ASP A 375 4.78 6.61 20.21
N LEU A 376 5.12 5.97 21.33
CA LEU A 376 4.91 6.53 22.67
C LEU A 376 5.72 7.82 22.92
N ALA A 377 6.84 7.99 22.21
CA ALA A 377 7.63 9.22 22.22
C ALA A 377 7.11 10.30 21.26
N GLY A 378 6.03 10.04 20.53
CA GLY A 378 5.41 10.99 19.59
C GLY A 378 6.15 11.13 18.27
N VAL A 379 7.03 10.18 17.92
CA VAL A 379 7.70 10.13 16.62
C VAL A 379 6.70 9.67 15.55
N GLY A 380 6.79 10.26 14.35
CA GLY A 380 5.99 9.86 13.20
C GLY A 380 6.81 9.17 12.10
N CYS A 381 6.14 8.47 11.19
CA CYS A 381 6.78 7.80 10.04
C CYS A 381 7.73 8.75 9.27
N SER A 382 7.30 9.99 9.05
CA SER A 382 8.06 11.00 8.29
C SER A 382 9.37 11.40 8.96
N ASP A 383 9.49 11.27 10.27
CA ASP A 383 10.70 11.67 10.99
C ASP A 383 11.88 10.73 10.68
N CYS A 384 11.58 9.46 10.37
CA CYS A 384 12.58 8.48 9.93
C CYS A 384 12.64 8.33 8.40
N HIS A 385 11.49 8.35 7.72
CA HIS A 385 11.41 7.97 6.31
C HIS A 385 11.39 9.16 5.33
N MET A 386 11.18 10.38 5.81
CA MET A 386 11.11 11.59 4.98
C MET A 386 11.97 12.71 5.59
N PRO A 387 13.30 12.49 5.70
CA PRO A 387 14.19 13.42 6.40
C PRO A 387 14.19 14.81 5.75
N LYS A 388 14.62 15.80 6.54
CA LYS A 388 14.82 17.16 6.03
C LYS A 388 16.07 17.22 5.16
N GLU A 389 15.95 17.82 3.99
CA GLU A 389 17.06 18.08 3.06
C GLU A 389 17.22 19.60 2.86
N LYS A 390 18.38 20.02 2.36
CA LYS A 390 18.62 21.39 1.87
C LYS A 390 18.78 21.36 0.36
N ASN A 391 18.06 22.23 -0.34
CA ASN A 391 18.21 22.37 -1.78
C ASN A 391 19.48 23.18 -2.15
N LYS A 392 19.75 23.35 -3.44
CA LYS A 392 20.98 24.02 -3.95
C LYS A 392 21.15 25.46 -3.45
N VAL A 393 20.05 26.14 -3.08
CA VAL A 393 20.08 27.52 -2.55
C VAL A 393 20.06 27.56 -1.01
N GLY A 394 20.21 26.41 -0.35
CA GLY A 394 20.28 26.30 1.11
C GLY A 394 18.94 26.27 1.84
N LYS A 395 17.80 26.31 1.13
CA LYS A 395 16.46 26.23 1.72
C LYS A 395 16.17 24.80 2.17
N THR A 396 15.76 24.66 3.43
CA THR A 396 15.34 23.36 3.98
C THR A 396 13.93 22.97 3.50
N PHE A 397 13.75 21.71 3.14
CA PHE A 397 12.47 21.12 2.78
C PHE A 397 12.34 19.70 3.35
N SER A 398 11.11 19.15 3.41
CA SER A 398 10.90 17.72 3.69
C SER A 398 11.09 16.93 2.40
N SER A 399 12.07 16.04 2.39
CA SER A 399 12.23 15.11 1.27
C SER A 399 10.97 14.27 1.11
N HIS A 400 10.49 14.13 -0.11
CA HIS A 400 9.43 13.18 -0.46
C HIS A 400 9.98 11.91 -1.09
N GLN A 401 11.31 11.76 -1.12
CA GLN A 401 11.94 10.47 -1.30
C GLN A 401 11.73 9.67 -0.02
N VAL A 402 10.80 8.70 -0.02
CA VAL A 402 10.64 7.80 1.12
C VAL A 402 11.86 6.87 1.18
N VAL A 403 12.67 7.05 2.21
CA VAL A 403 13.96 6.36 2.34
C VAL A 403 13.89 5.13 3.26
N ARG A 404 14.90 4.27 3.16
CA ARG A 404 15.19 3.23 4.16
C ARG A 404 16.11 3.85 5.23
N PRO A 405 15.69 4.05 6.50
CA PRO A 405 16.47 4.78 7.49
C PRO A 405 17.88 4.21 7.73
N LYS A 406 18.07 2.89 7.54
CA LYS A 406 19.39 2.24 7.64
C LYS A 406 20.43 2.75 6.62
N HIS A 407 20.00 3.37 5.51
CA HIS A 407 20.90 3.99 4.52
C HIS A 407 21.01 5.52 4.73
N HIS A 408 20.29 6.07 5.71
CA HIS A 408 20.17 7.50 6.00
C HIS A 408 20.18 7.77 7.51
N VAL A 409 20.99 7.01 8.26
CA VAL A 409 20.97 7.00 9.74
C VAL A 409 21.27 8.37 10.32
N LYS A 410 22.18 9.12 9.69
CA LYS A 410 22.53 10.48 10.13
C LYS A 410 21.29 11.38 10.13
N GLU A 411 20.56 11.39 9.03
CA GLU A 411 19.40 12.25 8.82
C GLU A 411 18.16 11.75 9.58
N SER A 412 18.04 10.43 9.74
CA SER A 412 16.82 9.78 10.27
C SER A 412 16.86 9.54 11.78
N CYS A 413 18.06 9.48 12.39
CA CYS A 413 18.21 9.03 13.78
C CYS A 413 18.97 10.05 14.66
N LEU A 414 20.06 10.64 14.17
CA LEU A 414 20.99 11.37 15.03
C LEU A 414 20.44 12.72 15.52
N GLY A 415 19.40 13.27 14.88
CA GLY A 415 18.68 14.44 15.39
C GLY A 415 18.05 14.21 16.77
N CYS A 416 17.56 12.99 17.04
CA CYS A 416 16.98 12.60 18.32
C CYS A 416 17.97 11.83 19.21
N HIS A 417 19.00 11.22 18.62
CA HIS A 417 20.03 10.46 19.32
C HIS A 417 21.43 11.11 19.18
N PRO A 418 21.64 12.32 19.70
CA PRO A 418 22.87 13.09 19.46
C PRO A 418 24.11 12.49 20.12
N LYS A 419 23.94 11.53 21.04
CA LYS A 419 25.04 10.84 21.74
C LYS A 419 25.49 9.54 21.06
N SER A 420 24.81 9.11 20.01
CA SER A 420 25.15 7.89 19.27
C SER A 420 25.90 8.21 17.97
N SER A 421 26.64 7.23 17.47
CA SER A 421 27.24 7.30 16.12
C SER A 421 26.31 6.70 15.06
N VAL A 422 26.62 6.95 13.78
CA VAL A 422 25.93 6.30 12.65
C VAL A 422 26.08 4.78 12.74
N GLU A 423 27.27 4.30 13.05
CA GLU A 423 27.62 2.89 13.16
C GLU A 423 26.85 2.22 14.30
N GLU A 424 26.76 2.87 15.46
CA GLU A 424 26.01 2.35 16.61
C GLU A 424 24.53 2.19 16.29
N LYS A 425 23.91 3.21 15.67
CA LYS A 425 22.49 3.14 15.31
C LYS A 425 22.21 2.15 14.20
N LEU A 426 23.08 2.08 13.19
CA LEU A 426 22.98 1.06 12.15
C LEU A 426 23.08 -0.35 12.75
N TYR A 427 24.01 -0.57 13.68
CA TYR A 427 24.17 -1.84 14.37
C TYR A 427 22.92 -2.22 15.17
N GLN A 428 22.30 -1.28 15.89
CA GLN A 428 21.05 -1.51 16.63
C GLN A 428 19.91 -1.90 15.69
N ILE A 429 19.75 -1.20 14.56
CA ILE A 429 18.75 -1.54 13.53
C ILE A 429 18.98 -2.97 13.05
N GLN A 430 20.20 -3.27 12.62
CA GLN A 430 20.54 -4.58 12.05
C GLN A 430 20.41 -5.71 13.08
N ALA A 431 20.76 -5.48 14.34
CA ALA A 431 20.61 -6.49 15.40
C ALA A 431 19.15 -6.90 15.60
N VAL A 432 18.23 -5.94 15.64
CA VAL A 432 16.79 -6.21 15.72
C VAL A 432 16.31 -6.95 14.47
N GLN A 433 16.66 -6.45 13.27
CA GLN A 433 16.24 -7.06 12.01
C GLN A 433 16.74 -8.50 11.88
N ASN A 434 17.99 -8.77 12.27
CA ASN A 434 18.59 -10.09 12.24
C ASN A 434 17.89 -11.05 13.22
N TYR A 435 17.61 -10.60 14.44
CA TYR A 435 16.88 -11.39 15.43
C TYR A 435 15.48 -11.75 14.94
N THR A 436 14.72 -10.75 14.46
CA THR A 436 13.37 -10.96 13.96
C THR A 436 13.36 -11.90 12.76
N ARG A 437 14.26 -11.73 11.78
CA ARG A 437 14.40 -12.66 10.64
C ARG A 437 14.73 -14.09 11.08
N GLY A 438 15.57 -14.25 12.10
CA GLY A 438 15.81 -15.55 12.71
C GLY A 438 14.53 -16.20 13.23
N LYS A 439 13.68 -15.42 13.92
CA LYS A 439 12.39 -15.90 14.45
C LYS A 439 11.32 -16.12 13.40
N MET A 440 11.28 -15.31 12.33
CA MET A 440 10.43 -15.57 11.17
C MET A 440 10.78 -16.93 10.55
N ARG A 441 12.06 -17.22 10.30
CA ARG A 441 12.51 -18.52 9.77
C ARG A 441 12.17 -19.69 10.70
N GLU A 442 12.34 -19.54 12.01
CA GLU A 442 11.96 -20.57 12.99
C GLU A 442 10.45 -20.85 12.97
N ALA A 443 9.61 -19.80 12.86
CA ALA A 443 8.17 -19.93 12.70
C ALA A 443 7.81 -20.62 11.37
N GLU A 444 8.49 -20.29 10.27
CA GLU A 444 8.30 -20.96 8.98
C GLU A 444 8.56 -22.45 9.07
N ALA A 445 9.68 -22.84 9.69
CA ALA A 445 10.03 -24.24 9.88
C ALA A 445 8.98 -24.97 10.72
N ALA A 446 8.48 -24.35 11.79
CA ALA A 446 7.46 -24.95 12.65
C ALA A 446 6.12 -25.13 11.93
N ILE A 447 5.66 -24.11 11.19
CA ILE A 447 4.42 -24.19 10.38
C ILE A 447 4.60 -25.19 9.24
N GLY A 448 5.75 -25.19 8.58
CA GLY A 448 6.08 -26.17 7.55
C GLY A 448 6.04 -27.61 8.06
N GLN A 449 6.51 -27.86 9.29
CA GLN A 449 6.43 -29.16 9.96
C GLN A 449 4.97 -29.53 10.30
N LEU A 450 4.18 -28.57 10.79
CA LEU A 450 2.74 -28.79 11.01
C LEU A 450 2.04 -29.22 9.72
N ILE A 451 2.29 -28.52 8.61
CA ILE A 451 1.70 -28.83 7.30
C ILE A 451 2.03 -30.26 6.86
N ASP A 452 3.30 -30.67 6.95
CA ASP A 452 3.72 -32.03 6.56
C ASP A 452 3.14 -33.11 7.48
N THR A 453 3.12 -32.83 8.79
CA THR A 453 2.56 -33.76 9.79
C THR A 453 1.06 -33.92 9.57
N TYR A 454 0.36 -32.84 9.19
CA TYR A 454 -1.05 -32.87 8.85
C TYR A 454 -1.34 -33.77 7.65
N ALA A 455 -0.54 -33.67 6.58
CA ALA A 455 -0.69 -34.53 5.41
C ALA A 455 -0.59 -36.02 5.80
N LYS A 456 0.44 -36.38 6.57
CA LYS A 456 0.64 -37.76 7.07
C LYS A 456 -0.50 -38.23 7.98
N ALA A 457 -0.99 -37.35 8.86
CA ALA A 457 -2.09 -37.67 9.76
C ALA A 457 -3.39 -37.96 8.99
N LYS A 458 -3.67 -37.18 7.94
CA LYS A 458 -4.80 -37.40 7.05
C LYS A 458 -4.70 -38.74 6.33
N GLU A 459 -3.52 -39.10 5.81
CA GLU A 459 -3.28 -40.41 5.17
C GLU A 459 -3.47 -41.59 6.12
N LYS A 460 -3.11 -41.42 7.40
CA LYS A 460 -3.31 -42.44 8.44
C LYS A 460 -4.74 -42.51 8.99
N GLY A 461 -5.67 -41.70 8.48
CA GLY A 461 -7.05 -41.70 8.94
C GLY A 461 -7.24 -41.15 10.36
N VAL A 462 -6.40 -40.21 10.80
CA VAL A 462 -6.63 -39.48 12.05
C VAL A 462 -8.01 -38.83 12.01
N LYS A 463 -8.74 -38.90 13.13
CA LYS A 463 -10.12 -38.42 13.23
C LYS A 463 -10.24 -36.93 12.93
N GLU A 464 -11.34 -36.55 12.29
CA GLU A 464 -11.59 -35.17 11.84
C GLU A 464 -11.59 -34.16 13.00
N GLU A 465 -11.98 -34.55 14.21
CA GLU A 465 -11.94 -33.67 15.37
C GLU A 465 -10.51 -33.23 15.71
N VAL A 466 -9.54 -34.14 15.63
CA VAL A 466 -8.11 -33.84 15.87
C VAL A 466 -7.54 -33.02 14.71
N LEU A 467 -7.91 -33.37 13.47
CA LEU A 467 -7.53 -32.60 12.29
C LEU A 467 -8.05 -31.16 12.38
N ALA A 468 -9.30 -30.96 12.81
CA ALA A 468 -9.89 -29.63 13.01
C ALA A 468 -9.15 -28.81 14.07
N GLN A 469 -8.77 -29.44 15.20
CA GLN A 469 -7.94 -28.78 16.22
C GLN A 469 -6.57 -28.37 15.67
N ALA A 470 -5.94 -29.22 14.86
CA ALA A 470 -4.66 -28.89 14.21
C ALA A 470 -4.81 -27.76 13.18
N ARG A 471 -5.91 -27.71 12.41
CA ARG A 471 -6.22 -26.58 11.52
C ARG A 471 -6.38 -25.29 12.30
N GLN A 472 -7.05 -25.31 13.45
CA GLN A 472 -7.18 -24.11 14.29
C GLN A 472 -5.81 -23.59 14.76
N GLN A 473 -4.90 -24.50 15.15
CA GLN A 473 -3.53 -24.11 15.49
C GLN A 473 -2.78 -23.53 14.28
N HIS A 474 -3.05 -24.03 13.08
CA HIS A 474 -2.50 -23.45 11.86
C HIS A 474 -3.02 -22.03 11.60
N GLU A 475 -4.33 -21.77 11.77
CA GLU A 475 -4.90 -20.41 11.62
C GLU A 475 -4.22 -19.40 12.57
N ILE A 476 -4.01 -19.80 13.83
CA ILE A 476 -3.31 -18.98 14.84
C ILE A 476 -1.85 -18.76 14.46
N ALA A 477 -1.11 -19.84 14.17
CA ALA A 477 0.30 -19.76 13.83
C ALA A 477 0.55 -18.90 12.59
N HIS A 478 -0.34 -19.02 11.59
CA HIS A 478 -0.23 -18.29 10.33
C HIS A 478 -0.34 -16.78 10.53
N VAL A 479 -1.38 -16.29 11.19
CA VAL A 479 -1.58 -14.85 11.40
C VAL A 479 -0.42 -14.25 12.18
N LEU A 480 0.04 -14.94 13.22
CA LEU A 480 1.13 -14.48 14.09
C LEU A 480 2.52 -14.51 13.41
N TRP A 481 2.69 -15.32 12.37
CA TRP A 481 3.92 -15.38 11.57
C TRP A 481 3.88 -14.44 10.37
N GLU A 482 2.86 -14.57 9.52
CA GLU A 482 2.79 -13.88 8.24
C GLU A 482 2.72 -12.35 8.44
N TRP A 483 2.26 -11.90 9.61
CA TRP A 483 2.31 -10.48 10.00
C TRP A 483 3.71 -9.90 9.79
N TRP A 484 4.76 -10.64 10.18
CA TRP A 484 6.13 -10.15 10.17
C TRP A 484 6.80 -10.32 8.82
N THR A 485 6.40 -11.32 8.02
CA THR A 485 6.86 -11.41 6.64
C THR A 485 6.14 -10.39 5.75
N ALA A 486 4.91 -9.97 6.10
CA ALA A 486 4.17 -8.91 5.44
C ALA A 486 4.69 -7.51 5.81
N GLU A 487 4.91 -7.24 7.09
CA GLU A 487 5.43 -5.97 7.64
C GLU A 487 6.88 -5.74 7.23
N ASN A 488 7.26 -4.52 6.81
CA ASN A 488 8.50 -4.26 6.08
C ASN A 488 9.72 -3.85 6.92
N SER A 489 9.56 -3.68 8.24
CA SER A 489 10.65 -3.21 9.11
C SER A 489 11.55 -4.33 9.62
N ASP A 490 11.15 -5.59 9.41
CA ASP A 490 11.74 -6.76 10.06
C ASP A 490 11.74 -6.59 11.60
N GLY A 491 10.60 -6.13 12.14
CA GLY A 491 10.39 -5.93 13.57
C GLY A 491 10.98 -4.64 14.16
N TRP A 492 11.69 -3.82 13.39
CA TRP A 492 12.24 -2.56 13.89
C TRP A 492 11.16 -1.58 14.38
N HIS A 493 9.99 -1.56 13.75
CA HIS A 493 8.89 -0.68 14.18
C HIS A 493 8.35 -1.04 15.57
N ASN A 494 8.34 -2.32 15.94
CA ASN A 494 7.94 -2.75 17.29
C ASN A 494 8.60 -4.09 17.65
N PRO A 495 9.85 -4.07 18.16
CA PRO A 495 10.62 -5.29 18.38
C PRO A 495 9.99 -6.21 19.43
N LYS A 496 9.30 -5.63 20.41
CA LYS A 496 8.65 -6.40 21.49
C LYS A 496 7.44 -7.16 20.96
N LEU A 497 6.59 -6.51 20.18
CA LEU A 497 5.44 -7.15 19.54
C LEU A 497 5.91 -8.25 18.57
N ALA A 498 6.98 -8.00 17.80
CA ALA A 498 7.60 -9.00 16.92
C ALA A 498 8.02 -10.26 17.65
N GLN A 499 8.75 -10.08 18.76
CA GLN A 499 9.21 -11.19 19.58
C GLN A 499 8.04 -12.01 20.14
N THR A 500 7.04 -11.36 20.73
CA THR A 500 5.88 -12.05 21.32
C THR A 500 5.11 -12.81 20.25
N SER A 501 4.72 -12.15 19.15
CA SER A 501 3.93 -12.76 18.09
C SER A 501 4.64 -13.95 17.44
N LEU A 502 5.92 -13.82 17.09
CA LEU A 502 6.65 -14.92 16.45
C LEU A 502 6.88 -16.11 17.38
N PHE A 503 7.07 -15.86 18.69
CA PHE A 503 7.17 -16.93 19.66
C PHE A 503 5.84 -17.69 19.80
N ASP A 504 4.73 -16.97 19.88
CA ASP A 504 3.40 -17.56 19.95
C ASP A 504 3.03 -18.32 18.65
N ALA A 505 3.49 -17.84 17.49
CA ALA A 505 3.36 -18.55 16.21
C ALA A 505 4.04 -19.93 16.25
N ILE A 506 5.27 -19.98 16.77
CA ILE A 506 6.04 -21.23 16.92
C ILE A 506 5.33 -22.19 17.89
N ILE A 507 4.83 -21.67 19.02
CA ILE A 507 4.10 -22.48 20.01
C ILE A 507 2.84 -23.08 19.39
N ALA A 508 2.03 -22.27 18.71
CA ALA A 508 0.81 -22.73 18.07
C ALA A 508 1.11 -23.83 17.03
N ALA A 509 2.10 -23.61 16.17
CA ALA A 509 2.49 -24.59 15.15
C ALA A 509 2.96 -25.93 15.76
N LYS A 510 3.77 -25.88 16.82
CA LYS A 510 4.20 -27.07 17.57
C LYS A 510 3.04 -27.80 18.22
N LYS A 511 2.13 -27.07 18.88
CA LYS A 511 0.91 -27.65 19.48
C LYS A 511 0.08 -28.40 18.44
N GLY A 512 -0.10 -27.85 17.25
CA GLY A 512 -0.76 -28.56 16.15
C GLY A 512 -0.03 -29.85 15.75
N THR A 513 1.31 -29.79 15.66
CA THR A 513 2.15 -30.94 15.31
C THR A 513 2.08 -32.04 16.36
N ASP A 514 2.12 -31.69 17.64
CA ASP A 514 2.07 -32.63 18.76
C ASP A 514 0.71 -33.33 18.84
N LEU A 515 -0.39 -32.61 18.63
CA LEU A 515 -1.75 -33.18 18.55
C LEU A 515 -1.83 -34.29 17.49
N LEU A 516 -1.31 -34.00 16.29
CA LEU A 516 -1.32 -34.94 15.18
C LEU A 516 -0.39 -36.14 15.43
N THR A 517 0.79 -35.88 15.98
CA THR A 517 1.77 -36.92 16.28
C THR A 517 1.24 -37.90 17.33
N ALA A 518 0.62 -37.38 18.40
CA ALA A 518 -0.01 -38.19 19.44
C ALA A 518 -1.15 -39.05 18.87
N ALA A 519 -1.99 -38.49 18.00
CA ALA A 519 -3.09 -39.22 17.39
C ALA A 519 -2.65 -40.31 16.38
N MET A 520 -1.43 -40.20 15.84
CA MET A 520 -0.82 -41.21 14.97
C MET A 520 0.00 -42.26 15.73
N ALA A 521 0.20 -42.11 17.04
CA ALA A 521 0.98 -43.04 17.83
C ALA A 521 0.26 -44.40 17.94
N PRO A 522 0.98 -45.53 17.90
CA PRO A 522 0.37 -46.83 18.11
C PRO A 522 -0.29 -46.91 19.49
N PRO A 523 -1.40 -47.64 19.64
CA PRO A 523 -2.02 -47.85 20.94
C PRO A 523 -1.00 -48.46 21.90
N VAL A 524 -0.89 -47.90 23.11
CA VAL A 524 -0.02 -48.45 24.17
C VAL A 524 -0.50 -49.89 24.46
N PRO A 525 0.38 -50.89 24.44
CA PRO A 525 0.00 -52.26 24.79
C PRO A 525 -0.61 -52.26 26.18
N ALA A 526 -1.77 -52.92 26.34
CA ALA A 526 -2.35 -53.13 27.67
C ALA A 526 -1.30 -53.79 28.57
N ALA A 527 -1.00 -53.17 29.71
CA ALA A 527 -0.14 -53.79 30.72
C ALA A 527 -0.78 -55.14 31.09
N LYS A 528 -0.01 -56.21 30.91
CA LYS A 528 -0.42 -57.58 31.23
C LYS A 528 -0.56 -57.80 32.73
#